data_AF-A0A452S078-F1
#
_entry.id   AF-A0A452S078-F1
#
_cell.length_a   1.000
_cell.length_b   1.000
_cell.length_c   1.000
_cell.angle_alpha   90.00
_cell.angle_beta   90.00
_cell.angle_gamma   90.00
#
_symmetry.space_group_name_H-M   'P 1'
#
loop_
_entity.id
_entity.type
_entity.pdbx_description
1 polymer ?
#
loop_
_entity_poly.entity_id
_entity_poly.type
_entity_poly.pdbx_seq_one_letter_code
_entity_poly.pdbx_strand_id
1 'polypeptide(L)'
;PKDNRGAGGGDRLALIKIPFSTQAGYDGESIGNCPFSQRLFMILWLKGVIFNVTTVDLKRKPADLQNLAPGTNPPFMTFDGEVKTDVNKIEEFLEEKLAPPRYPKLGTQHPESNSAGNDVFAKFSAFIKNTKKDTNESDCSVLGLQ
;
A
#
# COMPACT_ATOMS: atom_id res chain seq x y z
N PRO A 1 38.91 -7.25 31.70
CA PRO A 1 38.19 -6.78 30.50
C PRO A 1 36.80 -6.31 30.88
N LYS A 2 36.62 -4.99 30.93
CA LYS A 2 35.34 -4.34 31.23
C LYS A 2 34.62 -4.11 29.90
N ASP A 3 33.46 -4.74 29.75
CA ASP A 3 32.50 -4.40 28.70
C ASP A 3 31.28 -3.85 29.45
N ASN A 4 31.34 -2.54 29.66
CA ASN A 4 30.38 -1.75 30.42
C ASN A 4 29.77 -0.72 29.47
N ARG A 5 28.43 -0.65 29.42
CA ARG A 5 27.51 0.38 28.86
C ARG A 5 26.53 -0.21 27.83
N GLY A 6 25.20 -0.11 28.02
CA GLY A 6 24.49 0.62 29.05
C GLY A 6 23.00 0.28 29.08
N ALA A 7 22.45 0.49 30.26
CA ALA A 7 21.04 0.56 30.55
C ALA A 7 20.30 1.58 29.67
N GLY A 8 19.04 1.29 29.43
CA GLY A 8 18.08 2.13 28.72
C GLY A 8 16.99 1.19 28.23
N GLY A 9 16.14 0.70 29.11
CA GLY A 9 15.02 1.48 29.61
C GLY A 9 13.78 0.85 28.98
N GLY A 10 12.79 0.54 29.79
CA GLY A 10 11.58 -0.13 29.33
C GLY A 10 10.79 0.77 28.39
N ASP A 11 11.11 0.72 27.10
CA ASP A 11 10.21 1.16 26.05
C ASP A 11 9.13 0.10 25.95
N ARG A 12 8.12 0.24 26.80
CA ARG A 12 6.77 -0.26 26.52
C ARG A 12 6.57 -0.08 25.03
N LEU A 13 6.49 -1.19 24.30
CA LEU A 13 6.25 -1.24 22.87
C LEU A 13 5.24 -0.14 22.54
N ALA A 14 5.73 1.00 22.06
CA ALA A 14 4.88 1.97 21.41
C ALA A 14 4.51 1.25 20.13
N LEU A 15 3.47 0.42 20.24
CA LEU A 15 2.85 -0.26 19.14
C LEU A 15 2.43 0.89 18.24
N ILE A 16 3.22 1.17 17.19
CA ILE A 16 2.88 2.17 16.20
C ILE A 16 1.67 1.61 15.49
N LYS A 17 0.48 1.87 16.03
CA LYS A 17 -0.79 1.45 15.45
C LYS A 17 -1.06 2.38 14.29
N ILE A 18 -0.86 1.86 13.09
CA ILE A 18 -1.15 2.57 11.86
C ILE A 18 -2.57 2.19 11.42
N PRO A 19 -3.57 3.09 11.50
CA PRO A 19 -4.86 2.87 10.88
C PRO A 19 -4.70 2.96 9.37
N PHE A 20 -5.00 1.86 8.68
CA PHE A 20 -4.98 1.74 7.24
C PHE A 20 -6.40 1.48 6.75
N SER A 21 -6.91 2.35 5.89
CA SER A 21 -8.25 2.20 5.31
C SER A 21 -8.17 1.67 3.89
N THR A 22 -8.86 0.56 3.61
CA THR A 22 -8.97 -0.07 2.28
C THR A 22 -10.40 -0.05 1.80
N GLN A 23 -10.62 -0.15 0.49
CA GLN A 23 -11.95 -0.35 -0.04
C GLN A 23 -12.53 -1.69 0.44
N ALA A 24 -13.80 -1.68 0.84
CA ALA A 24 -14.53 -2.91 1.18
C ALA A 24 -14.92 -3.73 -0.07
N GLY A 25 -15.12 -5.03 0.12
CA GLY A 25 -15.65 -5.94 -0.87
C GLY A 25 -17.13 -5.67 -1.17
N TYR A 26 -17.72 -6.52 -2.01
CA TYR A 26 -19.14 -6.38 -2.38
C TYR A 26 -20.09 -6.56 -1.18
N ASP A 27 -19.67 -7.33 -0.19
CA ASP A 27 -20.35 -7.57 1.08
C ASP A 27 -20.27 -6.38 2.06
N GLY A 28 -19.42 -5.39 1.79
CA GLY A 28 -19.22 -4.21 2.64
C GLY A 28 -18.32 -4.45 3.85
N GLU A 29 -17.82 -5.67 4.05
CA GLU A 29 -17.01 -6.06 5.21
C GLU A 29 -15.63 -6.59 4.80
N SER A 30 -15.56 -7.40 3.73
CA SER A 30 -14.30 -8.00 3.30
C SER A 30 -13.33 -6.97 2.71
N ILE A 31 -12.06 -7.35 2.56
CA ILE A 31 -11.11 -6.55 1.79
C ILE A 31 -11.54 -6.59 0.32
N GLY A 32 -11.70 -5.42 -0.29
CA GLY A 32 -12.07 -5.25 -1.69
C GLY A 32 -10.90 -5.40 -2.65
N ASN A 33 -11.22 -5.53 -3.94
CA ASN A 33 -10.22 -5.64 -5.01
C ASN A 33 -9.63 -4.26 -5.35
N CYS A 34 -8.62 -3.84 -4.58
CA CYS A 34 -7.90 -2.59 -4.80
C CYS A 34 -6.38 -2.85 -4.81
N PRO A 35 -5.70 -2.77 -5.98
CA PRO A 35 -4.28 -3.07 -6.09
C PRO A 35 -3.41 -2.11 -5.27
N PHE A 36 -3.83 -0.85 -5.14
CA PHE A 36 -3.13 0.13 -4.31
C PHE A 36 -3.23 -0.18 -2.81
N SER A 37 -4.41 -0.64 -2.37
CA SER A 37 -4.60 -1.04 -0.98
C SER A 37 -3.77 -2.28 -0.64
N GLN A 38 -3.73 -3.24 -1.58
CA GLN A 38 -2.89 -4.42 -1.45
C GLN A 38 -1.39 -4.07 -1.36
N ARG A 39 -0.91 -3.13 -2.19
CA ARG A 39 0.47 -2.65 -2.14
C ARG A 39 0.85 -2.13 -0.75
N LEU A 40 0.03 -1.25 -0.17
CA LEU A 40 0.28 -0.69 1.17
C LEU A 40 0.20 -1.75 2.28
N PHE A 41 -0.76 -2.67 2.17
CA PHE A 41 -0.86 -3.81 3.08
C PHE A 41 0.42 -4.66 3.06
N MET A 42 0.96 -4.96 1.87
CA MET A 42 2.21 -5.71 1.72
C MET A 42 3.40 -4.98 2.34
N ILE A 43 3.51 -3.66 2.16
CA ILE A 43 4.58 -2.85 2.76
C ILE A 43 4.53 -2.93 4.30
N LEU A 44 3.36 -2.66 4.89
CA LEU A 44 3.17 -2.72 6.35
C LEU A 44 3.47 -4.11 6.92
N TRP A 45 3.05 -5.15 6.19
CA TRP A 45 3.33 -6.55 6.54
C TRP A 45 4.83 -6.85 6.53
N LEU A 46 5.54 -6.48 5.46
CA LEU A 46 6.99 -6.70 5.32
C LEU A 46 7.81 -5.88 6.32
N LYS A 47 7.33 -4.70 6.73
CA LYS A 47 7.93 -3.92 7.82
C LYS A 47 7.80 -4.60 9.17
N GLY A 48 6.85 -5.50 9.38
CA GLY A 48 6.62 -6.16 10.67
C GLY A 48 6.07 -5.22 11.74
N VAL A 49 5.38 -4.15 11.34
CA VAL A 49 4.67 -3.24 12.25
C VAL A 49 3.28 -3.80 12.56
N ILE A 50 2.72 -3.45 13.71
CA ILE A 50 1.32 -3.79 14.02
C ILE A 50 0.42 -2.67 13.52
N PHE A 51 -0.40 -2.97 12.53
CA PHE A 51 -1.32 -2.02 11.92
C PHE A 51 -2.76 -2.51 12.03
N ASN A 52 -3.71 -1.59 11.94
CA ASN A 52 -5.13 -1.93 11.91
C ASN A 52 -5.68 -1.70 10.50
N VAL A 53 -6.42 -2.66 9.98
CA VAL A 53 -7.08 -2.54 8.67
C VAL A 53 -8.55 -2.25 8.89
N THR A 54 -9.00 -1.12 8.37
CA THR A 54 -10.43 -0.77 8.34
C THR A 54 -10.91 -0.85 6.90
N THR A 55 -11.91 -1.68 6.65
CA THR A 55 -12.59 -1.74 5.35
C THR A 55 -13.62 -0.62 5.27
N VAL A 56 -13.64 0.09 4.14
CA VAL A 56 -14.52 1.24 3.90
C VAL A 56 -15.54 0.88 2.83
N ASP A 57 -16.80 0.82 3.23
CA ASP A 57 -17.92 0.74 2.30
C ASP A 57 -18.16 2.11 1.65
N LEU A 58 -17.88 2.19 0.34
CA LEU A 58 -18.09 3.41 -0.45
C LEU A 58 -19.58 3.76 -0.64
N LYS A 59 -20.49 2.79 -0.47
CA LYS A 59 -21.95 3.01 -0.55
C LYS A 59 -22.51 3.56 0.75
N ARG A 60 -21.90 3.21 1.89
CA ARG A 60 -22.32 3.61 3.24
C ARG A 60 -21.14 4.21 3.98
N LYS A 61 -20.81 5.47 3.68
CA LYS A 61 -19.69 6.17 4.34
C LYS A 61 -20.00 6.37 5.83
N PRO A 62 -19.21 5.80 6.76
CA PRO A 62 -19.38 6.04 8.19
C PRO A 62 -19.14 7.52 8.52
N ALA A 63 -19.88 8.07 9.49
CA ALA A 63 -19.73 9.47 9.90
C ALA A 63 -18.32 9.78 10.44
N ASP A 64 -17.73 8.83 11.17
CA ASP A 64 -16.36 8.95 11.71
C ASP A 64 -15.32 9.11 10.60
N LEU A 65 -15.52 8.44 9.47
CA LEU A 65 -14.64 8.51 8.32
C LEU A 65 -14.72 9.88 7.63
N GLN A 66 -15.92 10.45 7.57
CA GLN A 66 -16.15 11.78 7.00
C GLN A 66 -15.49 12.88 7.84
N ASN A 67 -15.46 12.71 9.17
CA ASN A 67 -14.75 13.63 10.06
C ASN A 67 -13.23 13.48 9.95
N LEU A 68 -12.73 12.26 9.77
CA LEU A 68 -11.30 11.98 9.67
C LEU A 68 -10.73 12.41 8.31
N ALA A 69 -11.40 12.06 7.21
CA ALA A 69 -10.90 12.25 5.84
C ALA A 69 -12.05 12.63 4.88
N PRO A 70 -12.60 13.85 4.97
CA PRO A 70 -13.76 14.25 4.18
C PRO A 70 -13.46 14.17 2.68
N GLY A 71 -14.29 13.42 1.95
CA GLY A 71 -14.16 13.30 0.49
C GLY A 71 -12.96 12.47 0.01
N THR A 72 -12.18 11.87 0.91
CA THR A 72 -11.04 11.03 0.53
C THR A 72 -11.52 9.63 0.14
N ASN A 73 -11.03 9.13 -0.99
CA ASN A 73 -11.24 7.75 -1.40
C ASN A 73 -10.10 6.87 -0.86
N PRO A 74 -10.38 5.64 -0.41
CA PRO A 74 -9.35 4.69 -0.03
C PRO A 74 -8.47 4.29 -1.25
N PRO A 75 -7.20 3.90 -1.02
CA PRO A 75 -6.57 3.77 0.29
C PRO A 75 -6.06 5.10 0.88
N PHE A 76 -6.16 5.22 2.20
CA PHE A 76 -5.48 6.27 2.95
C PHE A 76 -5.04 5.70 4.30
N MET A 77 -4.05 6.35 4.89
CA MET A 77 -3.55 6.02 6.22
C MET A 77 -3.66 7.23 7.14
N THR A 78 -3.64 6.98 8.43
CA THR A 78 -3.45 8.04 9.43
C THR A 78 -2.18 7.75 10.21
N PHE A 79 -1.38 8.78 10.49
CA PHE A 79 -0.21 8.65 11.34
C PHE A 79 -0.08 9.92 12.18
N ASP A 80 0.04 9.77 13.51
CA ASP A 80 0.10 10.88 14.47
C ASP A 80 -1.02 11.94 14.27
N GLY A 81 -2.21 11.50 13.84
CA GLY A 81 -3.36 12.37 13.57
C GLY A 81 -3.37 13.01 12.17
N GLU A 82 -2.32 12.88 11.38
CA GLU A 82 -2.30 13.33 9.99
C GLU A 82 -2.85 12.25 9.05
N VAL A 83 -3.78 12.63 8.18
CA VAL A 83 -4.27 11.77 7.10
C VAL A 83 -3.37 11.91 5.88
N LYS A 84 -2.88 10.78 5.36
CA LYS A 84 -2.14 10.68 4.11
C LYS A 84 -2.93 9.87 3.11
N THR A 85 -3.13 10.42 1.91
CA THR A 85 -4.08 9.91 0.89
C THR A 85 -3.40 9.48 -0.40
N ASP A 86 -2.17 9.94 -0.64
CA ASP A 86 -1.38 9.60 -1.82
C ASP A 86 -0.53 8.36 -1.54
N VAL A 87 -0.75 7.30 -2.30
CA VAL A 87 -0.10 5.99 -2.14
C VAL A 87 1.43 6.10 -2.18
N ASN A 88 1.97 6.90 -3.10
CA ASN A 88 3.42 7.04 -3.24
C ASN A 88 4.00 7.80 -2.04
N LYS A 89 3.34 8.87 -1.59
CA LYS A 89 3.76 9.61 -0.39
C LYS A 89 3.64 8.78 0.88
N ILE A 90 2.63 7.91 0.96
CA ILE A 90 2.47 6.95 2.05
C ILE A 90 3.67 5.99 2.08
N GLU A 91 4.05 5.45 0.93
CA GLU A 91 5.18 4.54 0.80
C GLU A 91 6.50 5.21 1.21
N GLU A 92 6.78 6.41 0.70
CA GLU A 92 7.94 7.21 1.08
C GLU A 92 7.97 7.47 2.59
N PHE A 93 6.82 7.85 3.16
CA PHE A 93 6.67 8.11 4.58
C PHE A 93 6.91 6.86 5.44
N LEU A 94 6.37 5.70 5.04
CA LEU A 94 6.57 4.43 5.74
C LEU A 94 8.04 3.99 5.66
N GLU A 95 8.70 4.22 4.53
CA GLU A 95 10.12 3.89 4.36
C GLU A 95 11.02 4.77 5.23
N GLU A 96 10.70 6.07 5.35
CA GLU A 96 11.43 7.02 6.20
C GLU A 96 11.20 6.78 7.70
N LYS A 97 9.94 6.60 8.12
CA LYS A 97 9.58 6.44 9.54
C LYS A 97 9.90 5.06 10.09
N LEU A 98 9.70 4.01 9.29
CA LEU A 98 9.95 2.63 9.68
C LEU A 98 11.34 2.20 9.15
N ALA A 99 12.38 2.80 9.72
CA ALA A 99 13.77 2.60 9.32
C ALA A 99 14.56 1.69 10.29
N PRO A 100 15.75 1.21 9.88
CA PRO A 100 16.67 0.50 10.77
C PRO A 100 17.10 1.35 11.98
N PRO A 101 17.46 0.74 13.13
CA PRO A 101 17.64 -0.71 13.34
C PRO A 101 16.35 -1.46 13.68
N ARG A 102 15.22 -0.76 13.83
CA ARG A 102 13.96 -1.33 14.33
C ARG A 102 13.16 -2.07 13.25
N TYR A 103 13.20 -1.57 12.02
CA TYR A 103 12.42 -2.09 10.89
C TYR A 103 13.32 -2.26 9.66
N PRO A 104 13.04 -3.25 8.78
CA PRO A 104 13.84 -3.49 7.58
C PRO A 104 13.63 -2.39 6.53
N LYS A 105 14.67 -2.10 5.75
CA LYS A 105 14.57 -1.22 4.57
C LYS A 105 13.94 -2.00 3.41
N LEU A 106 12.89 -1.47 2.79
CA LEU A 106 12.19 -2.13 1.68
C LEU A 106 12.50 -1.50 0.31
N GLY A 107 13.19 -0.36 0.28
CA GLY A 107 13.62 0.26 -0.96
C GLY A 107 14.48 -0.67 -1.81
N THR A 108 14.23 -0.65 -3.12
CA THR A 108 14.95 -1.45 -4.11
C THR A 108 16.43 -1.06 -4.17
N GLN A 109 17.32 -2.05 -4.37
CA GLN A 109 18.74 -1.79 -4.61
C GLN A 109 19.01 -1.36 -6.06
N HIS A 110 18.23 -1.89 -7.00
CA HIS A 110 18.37 -1.64 -8.43
C HIS A 110 17.27 -0.70 -8.92
N PRO A 111 17.60 0.47 -9.50
CA PRO A 111 16.60 1.41 -10.01
C PRO A 111 15.71 0.80 -11.10
N GLU A 112 16.21 -0.14 -11.90
CA GLU A 112 15.41 -0.80 -12.94
C GLU A 112 14.23 -1.60 -12.37
N SER A 113 14.33 -2.07 -11.12
CA SER A 113 13.25 -2.80 -10.46
C SER A 113 12.01 -1.91 -10.21
N ASN A 114 12.18 -0.59 -10.13
CA ASN A 114 11.05 0.34 -9.94
C ASN A 114 10.30 0.66 -11.23
N SER A 115 10.93 0.46 -12.39
CA SER A 115 10.34 0.76 -13.69
C SER A 115 9.84 -0.49 -14.42
N ALA A 116 10.38 -1.66 -14.08
CA ALA A 116 9.96 -2.94 -14.63
C ALA A 116 8.47 -3.20 -14.37
N GLY A 117 7.67 -3.27 -15.43
CA GLY A 117 6.25 -3.63 -15.37
C GLY A 117 5.27 -2.46 -15.18
N ASN A 118 5.74 -1.20 -15.16
CA ASN A 118 4.87 -0.03 -14.94
C ASN A 118 3.80 0.17 -16.03
N ASP A 119 4.03 -0.33 -17.24
CA ASP A 119 3.09 -0.25 -18.37
C ASP A 119 2.15 -1.46 -18.48
N VAL A 120 2.43 -2.56 -17.78
CA VAL A 120 1.68 -3.83 -17.87
C VAL A 120 0.23 -3.64 -17.44
N PHE A 121 -0.01 -2.93 -16.33
CA PHE A 121 -1.37 -2.68 -15.85
C PHE A 121 -2.17 -1.82 -16.83
N ALA A 122 -1.54 -0.81 -17.43
CA ALA A 122 -2.19 0.06 -18.41
C ALA A 122 -2.54 -0.70 -19.69
N LYS A 123 -1.62 -1.50 -20.22
CA LYS A 123 -1.83 -2.35 -21.40
C LYS A 123 -2.92 -3.40 -21.16
N PHE A 124 -2.87 -4.10 -20.02
CA PHE A 124 -3.90 -5.06 -19.65
C PHE A 124 -5.28 -4.41 -19.47
N SER A 125 -5.32 -3.22 -18.84
CA SER A 125 -6.55 -2.45 -18.68
C SER A 125 -7.16 -2.05 -20.03
N ALA A 126 -6.32 -1.63 -20.99
CA ALA A 126 -6.77 -1.32 -22.34
C ALA A 126 -7.31 -2.57 -23.05
N PHE A 127 -6.61 -3.70 -22.94
CA PHE A 127 -7.01 -4.98 -23.54
C PHE A 127 -8.38 -5.46 -23.03
N ILE A 128 -8.59 -5.54 -21.72
CA ILE A 128 -9.85 -6.05 -21.14
C ILE A 128 -11.03 -5.09 -21.37
N LYS A 129 -10.77 -3.78 -21.47
CA LYS A 129 -11.82 -2.78 -21.77
C LYS A 129 -12.14 -2.66 -23.25
N ASN A 130 -11.33 -3.23 -24.14
CA ASN A 130 -11.57 -3.19 -25.57
C ASN A 130 -12.71 -4.15 -25.94
N THR A 131 -13.84 -3.58 -26.34
CA THR A 131 -15.05 -4.34 -26.73
C THR A 131 -15.03 -4.80 -28.19
N LYS A 132 -13.98 -4.47 -28.96
CA LYS A 132 -13.81 -4.90 -30.36
C LYS A 132 -12.82 -6.07 -30.43
N LYS A 133 -13.34 -7.28 -30.71
CA LYS A 133 -12.54 -8.53 -30.82
C LYS A 133 -11.53 -8.52 -31.96
N ASP A 134 -11.72 -7.70 -33.00
CA ASP A 134 -11.01 -7.82 -34.28
C ASP A 134 -9.71 -6.99 -34.37
N THR A 135 -9.18 -6.50 -33.26
CA THR A 135 -7.95 -5.65 -33.25
C THR A 135 -6.83 -6.19 -32.36
N ASN A 136 -7.00 -7.39 -31.81
CA ASN A 136 -6.08 -7.96 -30.83
C ASN A 136 -4.94 -8.79 -31.45
N GLU A 137 -4.93 -8.99 -32.76
CA GLU A 137 -3.88 -9.76 -33.46
C GLU A 137 -2.64 -8.92 -33.82
N SER A 138 -2.71 -7.59 -33.82
CA SER A 138 -1.61 -6.74 -34.31
C SER A 138 -0.47 -6.49 -33.32
N ASP A 139 -0.57 -6.97 -32.07
CA ASP A 139 0.50 -6.83 -31.05
C ASP A 139 1.05 -8.18 -30.54
N CYS A 140 0.61 -9.31 -31.13
CA CYS A 140 1.09 -10.65 -30.77
C CYS A 140 2.30 -11.12 -31.61
N SER A 141 2.98 -10.22 -32.31
CA SER A 141 4.17 -10.55 -33.11
C SER A 141 5.50 -10.16 -32.44
N VAL A 142 5.47 -9.50 -31.26
CA VAL A 142 6.69 -8.96 -30.62
C VAL A 142 7.19 -9.81 -29.45
N LEU A 143 6.46 -10.85 -29.03
CA LEU A 143 6.87 -11.70 -27.89
C LEU A 143 7.52 -13.04 -28.24
N GLY A 144 7.86 -13.29 -29.51
CA GLY A 144 8.90 -14.27 -29.89
C GLY A 144 8.86 -15.61 -29.13
N LEU A 145 7.67 -16.20 -28.97
CA LEU A 145 7.53 -17.59 -28.57
C LEU A 145 7.04 -18.35 -29.81
N GLN A 146 7.90 -19.28 -30.22
CA GLN A 146 7.92 -20.10 -31.44
C GLN A 146 6.55 -20.53 -31.98
#